data_AF-A0A952WDE9-F1
#
_entry.id   AF-A0A952WDE9-F1
#
_cell.length_a   1.000
_cell.length_b   1.000
_cell.length_c   1.000
_cell.angle_alpha   90.00
_cell.angle_beta   90.00
_cell.angle_gamma   90.00
#
_symmetry.space_group_name_H-M   'P 1'
#
loop_
_entity.id
_entity.type
_entity.pdbx_description
1 polymer ?
#
loop_
_entity_poly.entity_id
_entity_poly.type
_entity_poly.pdbx_seq_one_letter_code
_entity_poly.pdbx_strand_id
1 'polypeptide(L)'
;MSLICTPIPVPSPDAALRDAHAAKAAGADLVEFRLDDFFTGDDAQVPAIVALISDCPLPCIATCRLAAEGGHYDGPDDARISLFERLGTAFGKEEHPPRYIDIEAATYDRSANIRQKINLAIDHPEQIRDLQTSLILSMHDFQGRPADLTRRVLAMSRHAAAKILKVAFLARSIRDNLELFDLLAHRDRPMIALAMGEHGLMSRILAPKFGGFLTFASLHPSAATAPGQPTIADLLNLYRFRSIKPTTSVYGVVGSPVSHSLSPRLHNAGFDAVNHDGVYLPLPIAPGYESLKATLLELIHHPTLSLRGLSITLPHKENIVRLAREQRWSLDAASDAINAANTVSIERTSTGEPARIEVANTDSPALARSIAEAVGEIRGKRIALLGAGGVAKAAAHALRSAELTILNRTRSRAQSLADSIPGARAATLSEFQPVSPVPFDLIINGTPLGMRDGPAPDASPLSPELLRALPSQTIVMDTIYTLLETPFLRAAREAGLRTLSGVSMFVDQAAAQFTRWTGAPAPTRLFERLVREHAG
;
A
#
# COMPACT_ATOMS: atom_id res chain seq x y z
N MET A 1 -0.01 12.85 -18.94
CA MET A 1 0.22 12.55 -17.50
C MET A 1 -1.14 12.22 -16.91
N SER A 2 -1.26 11.20 -16.06
CA SER A 2 -2.54 10.90 -15.39
C SER A 2 -2.89 12.00 -14.40
N LEU A 3 -4.18 12.34 -14.34
CA LEU A 3 -4.67 13.39 -13.46
C LEU A 3 -5.04 12.84 -12.06
N ILE A 4 -4.98 13.69 -11.04
CA ILE A 4 -5.51 13.44 -9.71
C ILE A 4 -6.86 14.15 -9.60
N CYS A 5 -7.92 13.37 -9.40
CA CYS A 5 -9.27 13.87 -9.18
C CYS A 5 -9.67 13.69 -7.72
N THR A 6 -10.27 14.73 -7.13
CA THR A 6 -10.80 14.68 -5.77
C THR A 6 -12.33 14.64 -5.79
N PRO A 7 -12.95 13.50 -5.40
CA PRO A 7 -14.38 13.44 -5.16
C PRO A 7 -14.78 14.31 -3.97
N ILE A 8 -15.81 15.12 -4.15
CA ILE A 8 -16.34 16.07 -3.17
C ILE A 8 -17.84 15.80 -3.01
N PRO A 9 -18.27 15.21 -1.88
CA PRO A 9 -19.65 15.22 -1.43
C PRO A 9 -20.24 16.63 -1.46
N VAL A 10 -21.49 16.78 -1.89
CA VAL A 10 -22.16 18.09 -1.93
C VAL A 10 -23.30 18.11 -0.91
N PRO A 11 -23.03 18.24 0.41
CA PRO A 11 -24.11 18.47 1.38
C PRO A 11 -24.71 19.87 1.23
N SER A 12 -23.89 20.84 0.79
CA SER A 12 -24.31 22.15 0.32
C SER A 12 -23.28 22.71 -0.67
N PRO A 13 -23.68 23.61 -1.59
CA PRO A 13 -22.76 24.27 -2.53
C PRO A 13 -21.57 24.96 -1.85
N ASP A 14 -21.81 25.73 -0.79
CA ASP A 14 -20.75 26.46 -0.09
C ASP A 14 -19.70 25.53 0.55
N ALA A 15 -20.14 24.39 1.09
CA ALA A 15 -19.23 23.41 1.65
C ALA A 15 -18.38 22.75 0.56
N ALA A 16 -19.02 22.33 -0.54
CA ALA A 16 -18.33 21.72 -1.67
C ALA A 16 -17.32 22.68 -2.32
N LEU A 17 -17.64 23.98 -2.40
CA LEU A 17 -16.74 24.98 -2.95
C LEU A 17 -15.49 25.18 -2.06
N ARG A 18 -15.65 25.22 -0.74
CA ARG A 18 -14.51 25.26 0.20
C ARG A 18 -13.61 24.04 0.04
N ASP A 19 -14.19 22.85 -0.10
CA ASP A 19 -13.43 21.62 -0.32
C ASP A 19 -12.72 21.61 -1.67
N ALA A 20 -13.31 22.22 -2.72
CA ALA A 20 -12.67 22.35 -4.01
C ALA A 20 -11.44 23.28 -3.96
N HIS A 21 -11.51 24.38 -3.20
CA HIS A 21 -10.35 25.21 -2.91
C HIS A 21 -9.27 24.46 -2.12
N ALA A 22 -9.67 23.66 -1.12
CA ALA A 22 -8.73 22.83 -0.38
C ALA A 22 -8.06 21.77 -1.28
N ALA A 23 -8.81 21.16 -2.21
CA ALA A 23 -8.30 20.18 -3.16
C ALA A 23 -7.28 20.79 -4.11
N LYS A 24 -7.55 22.00 -4.62
CA LYS A 24 -6.60 22.78 -5.41
C LYS A 24 -5.32 23.08 -4.63
N ALA A 25 -5.45 23.58 -3.40
CA ALA A 25 -4.31 23.88 -2.55
C ALA A 25 -3.47 22.63 -2.23
N ALA A 26 -4.12 21.46 -2.12
CA ALA A 26 -3.46 20.17 -1.91
C ALA A 26 -2.82 19.58 -3.18
N GLY A 27 -3.09 20.12 -4.37
CA GLY A 27 -2.48 19.70 -5.63
C GLY A 27 -3.31 18.76 -6.51
N ALA A 28 -4.64 18.73 -6.33
CA ALA A 28 -5.54 18.08 -7.27
C ALA A 28 -5.56 18.79 -8.63
N ASP A 29 -5.74 18.02 -9.71
CA ASP A 29 -5.86 18.57 -11.08
C ASP A 29 -7.32 18.89 -11.45
N LEU A 30 -8.25 18.15 -10.84
CA LEU A 30 -9.68 18.33 -11.02
C LEU A 30 -10.46 17.85 -9.79
N VAL A 31 -11.73 18.23 -9.71
CA VAL A 31 -12.65 17.75 -8.67
C VAL A 31 -13.83 17.00 -9.29
N GLU A 32 -14.41 16.06 -8.57
CA GLU A 32 -15.68 15.41 -8.94
C GLU A 32 -16.74 15.82 -7.92
N PHE A 33 -17.70 16.65 -8.31
CA PHE A 33 -18.83 16.98 -7.46
C PHE A 33 -19.82 15.82 -7.46
N ARG A 34 -20.03 15.23 -6.29
CA ARG A 34 -21.05 14.21 -6.02
C ARG A 34 -22.37 14.89 -5.69
N LEU A 35 -23.05 15.30 -6.76
CA LEU A 35 -24.31 16.02 -6.72
C LEU A 35 -25.44 15.18 -6.11
N ASP A 36 -25.29 13.85 -6.06
CA ASP A 36 -26.24 12.94 -5.43
C ASP A 36 -26.45 13.15 -3.92
N ASP A 37 -25.58 13.93 -3.26
CA ASP A 37 -25.76 14.36 -1.86
C ASP A 37 -26.64 15.61 -1.69
N PHE A 38 -26.85 16.37 -2.78
CA PHE A 38 -27.61 17.62 -2.77
C PHE A 38 -28.91 17.51 -3.57
N PHE A 39 -28.80 17.02 -4.81
CA PHE A 39 -29.87 17.05 -5.79
C PHE A 39 -30.87 15.93 -5.53
N THR A 40 -32.12 16.28 -5.28
CA THR A 40 -33.21 15.33 -5.00
C THR A 40 -34.17 15.16 -6.18
N GLY A 41 -33.88 15.79 -7.32
CA GLY A 41 -34.77 15.85 -8.48
C GLY A 41 -35.60 17.14 -8.55
N ASP A 42 -35.37 18.09 -7.64
CA ASP A 42 -36.04 19.40 -7.63
C ASP A 42 -35.28 20.42 -8.49
N ASP A 43 -35.93 20.94 -9.52
CA ASP A 43 -35.39 21.95 -10.43
C ASP A 43 -34.99 23.25 -9.69
N ALA A 44 -35.59 23.54 -8.54
CA ALA A 44 -35.21 24.70 -7.71
C ALA A 44 -33.75 24.63 -7.21
N GLN A 45 -33.14 23.45 -7.18
CA GLN A 45 -31.75 23.25 -6.75
C GLN A 45 -30.74 23.49 -7.88
N VAL A 46 -31.17 23.46 -9.14
CA VAL A 46 -30.29 23.53 -10.31
C VAL A 46 -29.50 24.83 -10.39
N PRO A 47 -30.08 26.03 -10.13
CA PRO A 47 -29.30 27.28 -10.15
C PRO A 47 -28.12 27.27 -9.17
N ALA A 48 -28.29 26.66 -7.99
CA ALA A 48 -27.22 26.56 -7.00
C ALA A 48 -26.10 25.61 -7.43
N ILE A 49 -26.44 24.53 -8.16
CA ILE A 49 -25.46 23.61 -8.76
C ILE A 49 -24.69 24.30 -9.89
N VAL A 50 -25.36 25.09 -10.74
CA VAL A 50 -24.73 25.85 -11.82
C VAL A 50 -23.73 26.85 -11.23
N ALA A 51 -24.13 27.61 -10.19
CA ALA A 51 -23.23 28.53 -9.50
C ALA A 51 -22.01 27.81 -8.91
N LEU A 52 -22.21 26.68 -8.20
CA LEU A 52 -21.12 25.85 -7.67
C LEU A 52 -20.09 25.46 -8.73
N ILE A 53 -20.56 25.05 -9.91
CA ILE A 53 -19.68 24.63 -11.00
C ILE A 53 -18.95 25.83 -11.61
N SER A 54 -19.66 26.92 -11.85
CA SER A 54 -19.07 28.15 -12.41
C SER A 54 -17.98 28.72 -11.50
N ASP A 55 -18.22 28.71 -10.18
CA ASP A 55 -17.29 29.24 -9.18
C ASP A 55 -16.15 28.26 -8.85
N CYS A 56 -16.17 27.04 -9.39
CA CYS A 56 -15.20 26.00 -9.07
C CYS A 56 -13.78 26.44 -9.47
N PRO A 57 -12.78 26.36 -8.56
CA PRO A 57 -11.43 26.85 -8.84
C PRO A 57 -10.59 25.90 -9.73
N LEU A 58 -11.15 24.75 -10.13
CA LEU A 58 -10.55 23.69 -10.94
C LEU A 58 -11.54 23.20 -11.99
N PRO A 59 -11.09 22.59 -13.10
CA PRO A 59 -11.97 21.78 -13.95
C PRO A 59 -12.70 20.73 -13.10
N CYS A 60 -14.00 20.53 -13.33
CA CYS A 60 -14.79 19.60 -12.54
C CYS A 60 -15.49 18.52 -13.38
N ILE A 61 -15.78 17.40 -12.72
CA ILE A 61 -16.70 16.36 -13.16
C ILE A 61 -18.01 16.56 -12.39
N ALA A 62 -19.13 16.70 -13.09
CA ALA A 62 -20.45 16.66 -12.47
C ALA A 62 -20.97 15.21 -12.48
N THR A 63 -21.19 14.65 -11.28
CA THR A 63 -21.65 13.28 -11.09
C THR A 63 -22.88 13.30 -10.19
N CYS A 64 -24.01 12.79 -10.67
CA CYS A 64 -25.18 12.48 -9.83
C CYS A 64 -25.35 10.96 -9.90
N ARG A 65 -24.82 10.24 -8.90
CA ARG A 65 -24.73 8.78 -8.93
C ARG A 65 -25.99 8.12 -8.35
N LEU A 66 -26.53 7.12 -9.04
CA LEU A 66 -27.65 6.32 -8.53
C LEU A 66 -27.26 5.50 -7.30
N ALA A 67 -28.19 5.29 -6.37
CA ALA A 67 -28.00 4.44 -5.19
C ALA A 67 -27.56 3.01 -5.55
N ALA A 68 -28.12 2.43 -6.61
CA ALA A 68 -27.75 1.10 -7.12
C ALA A 68 -26.30 1.03 -7.65
N GLU A 69 -25.68 2.18 -7.93
CA GLU A 69 -24.33 2.32 -8.48
C GLU A 69 -23.38 3.01 -7.48
N GLY A 70 -23.72 2.96 -6.18
CA GLY A 70 -22.88 3.45 -5.09
C GLY A 70 -22.98 4.96 -4.83
N GLY A 71 -24.09 5.58 -5.27
CA GLY A 71 -24.45 6.95 -4.92
C GLY A 71 -25.54 7.05 -3.88
N HIS A 72 -26.12 8.25 -3.75
CA HIS A 72 -27.24 8.52 -2.85
C HIS A 72 -28.52 8.97 -3.57
N TYR A 73 -28.49 9.15 -4.89
CA TYR A 73 -29.69 9.53 -5.64
C TYR A 73 -30.61 8.32 -5.86
N ASP A 74 -31.85 8.43 -5.43
CA ASP A 74 -32.91 7.42 -5.55
C ASP A 74 -34.14 7.90 -6.35
N GLY A 75 -34.10 9.13 -6.88
CA GLY A 75 -35.14 9.71 -7.70
C GLY A 75 -35.22 9.18 -9.14
N PRO A 76 -36.14 9.72 -9.97
CA PRO A 76 -36.32 9.30 -11.36
C PRO A 76 -35.15 9.76 -12.25
N ASP A 77 -34.76 8.92 -13.22
CA ASP A 77 -33.70 9.27 -14.18
C ASP A 77 -34.04 10.55 -14.97
N ASP A 78 -35.32 10.80 -15.22
CA ASP A 78 -35.84 11.93 -15.99
C ASP A 78 -35.32 13.26 -15.43
N ALA A 79 -35.41 13.45 -14.11
CA ALA A 79 -34.97 14.67 -13.44
C ALA A 79 -33.44 14.81 -13.48
N ARG A 80 -32.72 13.69 -13.29
CA ARG A 80 -31.25 13.65 -13.36
C ARG A 80 -30.72 13.94 -14.76
N ILE A 81 -31.38 13.46 -15.80
CA ILE A 81 -31.04 13.72 -17.19
C ILE A 81 -31.32 15.18 -17.54
N SER A 82 -32.46 15.73 -17.08
CA SER A 82 -32.76 17.16 -17.23
C SER A 82 -31.72 18.04 -16.55
N LEU A 83 -31.22 17.64 -15.36
CA LEU A 83 -30.08 18.31 -14.73
C LEU A 83 -28.85 18.33 -15.64
N PHE A 84 -28.44 17.19 -16.21
CA PHE A 84 -27.27 17.15 -17.10
C PHE A 84 -27.47 17.97 -18.37
N GLU A 85 -28.65 17.91 -18.99
CA GLU A 85 -29.02 18.75 -20.14
C GLU A 85 -28.89 20.24 -19.78
N ARG A 86 -29.38 20.64 -18.61
CA ARG A 86 -29.25 22.01 -18.12
C ARG A 86 -27.81 22.41 -17.85
N LEU A 87 -26.98 21.52 -17.29
CA LEU A 87 -25.53 21.78 -17.15
C LEU A 87 -24.84 21.94 -18.51
N GLY A 88 -25.37 21.32 -19.56
CA GLY A 88 -24.91 21.53 -20.92
C GLY A 88 -25.13 22.96 -21.41
N THR A 89 -26.24 23.60 -21.05
CA THR A 89 -26.74 24.85 -21.66
C THR A 89 -26.76 26.07 -20.73
N ALA A 90 -26.59 25.90 -19.42
CA ALA A 90 -26.78 26.98 -18.45
C ALA A 90 -25.66 28.02 -18.35
N PHE A 91 -24.49 27.75 -18.96
CA PHE A 91 -23.29 28.56 -18.76
C PHE A 91 -23.07 29.57 -19.89
N GLY A 92 -22.81 30.82 -19.53
CA GLY A 92 -22.45 31.89 -20.47
C GLY A 92 -21.04 31.79 -21.04
N LYS A 93 -20.64 32.77 -21.87
CA LYS A 93 -19.29 32.81 -22.49
C LYS A 93 -18.15 33.01 -21.49
N GLU A 94 -18.42 33.71 -20.39
CA GLU A 94 -17.43 34.03 -19.35
C GLU A 94 -17.46 33.02 -18.18
N GLU A 95 -18.40 32.08 -18.20
CA GLU A 95 -18.54 31.04 -17.19
C GLU A 95 -17.95 29.73 -17.70
N HIS A 96 -17.50 28.89 -16.76
CA HIS A 96 -16.91 27.60 -17.11
C HIS A 96 -17.89 26.46 -16.78
N PRO A 97 -18.31 25.68 -17.80
CA PRO A 97 -19.15 24.52 -17.58
C PRO A 97 -18.37 23.39 -16.89
N PRO A 98 -19.07 22.32 -16.45
CA PRO A 98 -18.34 21.14 -16.03
C PRO A 98 -17.53 20.61 -17.21
N ARG A 99 -16.27 20.26 -16.96
CA ARG A 99 -15.41 19.70 -18.00
C ARG A 99 -15.93 18.34 -18.45
N TYR A 100 -16.46 17.57 -17.50
CA TYR A 100 -17.08 16.29 -17.78
C TYR A 100 -18.40 16.12 -17.03
N ILE A 101 -19.31 15.34 -17.63
CA ILE A 101 -20.40 14.70 -16.90
C ILE A 101 -20.12 13.20 -16.83
N ASP A 102 -20.48 12.56 -15.72
CA ASP A 102 -20.36 11.11 -15.55
C ASP A 102 -21.76 10.47 -15.46
N ILE A 103 -22.03 9.55 -16.38
CA ILE A 103 -23.27 8.75 -16.45
C ILE A 103 -22.90 7.27 -16.48
N GLU A 104 -23.71 6.45 -15.81
CA GLU A 104 -23.55 5.00 -15.81
C GLU A 104 -23.92 4.40 -17.18
N ALA A 105 -23.12 3.46 -17.66
CA ALA A 105 -23.38 2.74 -18.90
C ALA A 105 -24.76 2.06 -18.91
N ALA A 106 -25.15 1.47 -17.77
CA ALA A 106 -26.46 0.85 -17.60
C ALA A 106 -27.63 1.83 -17.76
N THR A 107 -27.48 3.07 -17.29
CA THR A 107 -28.50 4.12 -17.51
C THR A 107 -28.48 4.59 -18.95
N TYR A 108 -27.30 4.85 -19.51
CA TYR A 108 -27.16 5.30 -20.89
C TYR A 108 -27.76 4.29 -21.89
N ASP A 109 -27.62 2.99 -21.64
CA ASP A 109 -28.15 1.95 -22.53
C ASP A 109 -29.67 1.72 -22.40
N ARG A 110 -30.28 2.19 -21.31
CA ARG A 110 -31.68 1.91 -20.96
C ARG A 110 -32.68 2.34 -22.03
N SER A 111 -32.47 3.47 -22.71
CA SER A 111 -33.31 3.87 -23.86
C SER A 111 -32.61 4.83 -24.82
N ALA A 112 -33.10 4.88 -26.06
CA ALA A 112 -32.60 5.84 -27.05
C ALA A 112 -32.87 7.31 -26.65
N ASN A 113 -33.98 7.58 -25.97
CA ASN A 113 -34.33 8.93 -25.49
C ASN A 113 -33.32 9.43 -24.46
N ILE A 114 -32.96 8.59 -23.47
CA ILE A 114 -31.94 8.92 -22.47
C ILE A 114 -30.61 9.27 -23.17
N ARG A 115 -30.16 8.44 -24.13
CA ARG A 115 -28.94 8.72 -24.89
C ARG A 115 -28.99 10.04 -25.62
N GLN A 116 -30.11 10.33 -26.29
CA GLN A 116 -30.28 11.57 -27.04
C GLN A 116 -30.14 12.78 -26.13
N LYS A 117 -30.82 12.80 -24.97
CA LYS A 117 -30.73 13.91 -24.01
C LYS A 117 -29.34 14.09 -23.40
N ILE A 118 -28.66 13.00 -23.04
CA ILE A 118 -27.27 13.08 -22.56
C ILE A 118 -26.33 13.57 -23.66
N ASN A 119 -26.55 13.19 -24.92
CA ASN A 119 -25.76 13.69 -26.04
C ASN A 119 -25.99 15.20 -26.25
N LEU A 120 -27.22 15.69 -26.07
CA LEU A 120 -27.51 17.12 -26.08
C LEU A 120 -26.78 17.87 -24.95
N ALA A 121 -26.59 17.26 -23.77
CA ALA A 121 -25.81 17.88 -22.69
C ALA A 121 -24.34 18.15 -23.07
N ILE A 122 -23.74 17.35 -23.96
CA ILE A 122 -22.33 17.47 -24.36
C ILE A 122 -22.12 18.11 -25.74
N ASP A 123 -23.14 18.11 -26.60
CA ASP A 123 -23.06 18.57 -28.00
C ASP A 123 -24.37 19.29 -28.39
N HIS A 124 -24.76 20.30 -27.60
CA HIS A 124 -25.92 21.14 -27.93
C HIS A 124 -25.55 22.22 -28.94
N PRO A 125 -26.38 22.48 -29.98
CA PRO A 125 -26.13 23.58 -30.93
C PRO A 125 -26.01 24.97 -30.28
N GLU A 126 -26.64 25.18 -29.12
CA GLU A 126 -26.58 26.45 -28.38
C GLU A 126 -25.34 26.57 -27.46
N GLN A 127 -24.46 25.57 -27.40
CA GLN A 127 -23.19 25.68 -26.69
C GLN A 127 -22.23 26.59 -27.48
N ILE A 128 -22.28 27.90 -27.22
CA ILE A 128 -21.41 28.90 -27.81
C ILE A 128 -20.30 29.28 -26.80
N ARG A 129 -19.33 28.38 -26.60
CA ARG A 129 -18.21 28.56 -25.66
C ARG A 129 -16.95 27.83 -26.12
N ASP A 130 -15.78 28.31 -25.69
CA ASP A 130 -14.48 27.76 -26.09
C ASP A 130 -14.18 26.39 -25.45
N LEU A 131 -14.86 26.05 -24.35
CA LEU A 131 -14.70 24.81 -23.59
C LEU A 131 -15.97 23.95 -23.66
N GLN A 132 -15.89 22.81 -24.34
CA GLN A 132 -16.98 21.84 -24.43
C GLN A 132 -16.93 20.80 -23.30
N THR A 133 -18.11 20.46 -22.78
CA THR A 133 -18.32 19.37 -21.81
C THR A 133 -18.23 18.03 -22.53
N SER A 134 -17.61 17.02 -21.89
CA SER A 134 -17.46 15.68 -22.47
C SER A 134 -18.06 14.60 -21.57
N LEU A 135 -18.44 13.48 -22.17
CA LEU A 135 -19.04 12.36 -21.44
C LEU A 135 -17.98 11.37 -20.94
N ILE A 136 -18.02 11.11 -19.63
CA ILE A 136 -17.47 9.92 -18.99
C ILE A 136 -18.59 8.88 -18.91
N LEU A 137 -18.39 7.72 -19.54
CA LEU A 137 -19.30 6.59 -19.42
C LEU A 137 -18.72 5.59 -18.42
N SER A 138 -19.42 5.38 -17.31
CA SER A 138 -18.89 4.62 -16.17
C SER A 138 -19.61 3.30 -15.91
N MET A 139 -18.90 2.36 -15.29
CA MET A 139 -19.48 1.15 -14.70
C MET A 139 -18.82 0.82 -13.38
N HIS A 140 -19.61 0.32 -12.42
CA HIS A 140 -19.13 -0.06 -11.10
C HIS A 140 -19.58 -1.50 -10.77
N ASP A 141 -18.69 -2.28 -10.16
CA ASP A 141 -19.05 -3.58 -9.57
C ASP A 141 -18.51 -3.67 -8.13
N PHE A 142 -19.43 -3.58 -7.17
CA PHE A 142 -19.09 -3.59 -5.74
C PHE A 142 -18.91 -5.00 -5.17
N GLN A 143 -19.23 -6.05 -5.93
CA GLN A 143 -19.11 -7.44 -5.48
C GLN A 143 -17.77 -8.05 -5.89
N GLY A 144 -17.22 -7.63 -7.02
CA GLY A 144 -15.91 -8.09 -7.45
C GLY A 144 -15.62 -7.75 -8.90
N ARG A 145 -14.48 -8.27 -9.40
CA ARG A 145 -14.20 -8.28 -10.84
C ARG A 145 -15.32 -9.01 -11.61
N PRO A 146 -16.03 -8.35 -12.56
CA PRO A 146 -17.03 -9.01 -13.40
C PRO A 146 -16.42 -10.16 -14.22
N ALA A 147 -17.15 -11.26 -14.38
CA ALA A 147 -16.68 -12.39 -15.20
C ALA A 147 -16.68 -12.05 -16.71
N ASP A 148 -17.53 -11.11 -17.11
CA ASP A 148 -17.71 -10.63 -18.48
C ASP A 148 -17.11 -9.23 -18.70
N LEU A 149 -16.12 -8.84 -17.89
CA LEU A 149 -15.51 -7.51 -17.88
C LEU A 149 -15.15 -7.00 -19.28
N THR A 150 -14.36 -7.76 -20.04
CA THR A 150 -13.96 -7.38 -21.41
C THR A 150 -15.16 -7.14 -22.32
N ARG A 151 -16.23 -7.94 -22.21
CA ARG A 151 -17.45 -7.76 -23.02
C ARG A 151 -18.14 -6.45 -22.66
N ARG A 152 -18.24 -6.11 -21.37
CA ARG A 152 -18.84 -4.86 -20.89
C ARG A 152 -18.06 -3.65 -21.38
N VAL A 153 -16.72 -3.68 -21.26
CA VAL A 153 -15.85 -2.60 -21.77
C VAL A 153 -15.98 -2.43 -23.29
N LEU A 154 -16.04 -3.53 -24.04
CA LEU A 154 -16.28 -3.51 -25.49
C LEU A 154 -17.67 -2.98 -25.87
N ALA A 155 -18.69 -3.22 -25.05
CA ALA A 155 -20.01 -2.63 -25.26
C ALA A 155 -19.95 -1.11 -25.06
N MET A 156 -19.32 -0.67 -23.96
CA MET A 156 -19.13 0.76 -23.65
C MET A 156 -18.35 1.48 -24.75
N SER A 157 -17.30 0.88 -25.33
CA SER A 157 -16.50 1.50 -26.38
C SER A 157 -17.26 1.73 -27.69
N ARG A 158 -18.39 1.04 -27.93
CA ARG A 158 -19.22 1.27 -29.12
C ARG A 158 -19.94 2.63 -29.11
N HIS A 159 -20.05 3.28 -27.95
CA HIS A 159 -20.68 4.59 -27.86
C HIS A 159 -19.68 5.69 -28.21
N ALA A 160 -19.80 6.24 -29.42
CA ALA A 160 -18.93 7.32 -29.91
C ALA A 160 -19.02 8.62 -29.09
N ALA A 161 -20.15 8.86 -28.40
CA ALA A 161 -20.36 10.01 -27.53
C ALA A 161 -19.46 9.98 -26.27
N ALA A 162 -19.13 8.78 -25.76
CA ALA A 162 -18.29 8.62 -24.59
C ALA A 162 -16.83 8.94 -24.95
N LYS A 163 -16.32 10.09 -24.50
CA LYS A 163 -14.91 10.46 -24.73
C LYS A 163 -13.97 9.74 -23.78
N ILE A 164 -14.48 9.34 -22.62
CA ILE A 164 -13.72 8.65 -21.57
C ILE A 164 -14.54 7.45 -21.09
N LEU A 165 -13.90 6.30 -20.94
CA LEU A 165 -14.49 5.13 -20.27
C LEU A 165 -14.02 5.06 -18.82
N LYS A 166 -14.91 4.74 -17.89
CA LYS A 166 -14.59 4.54 -16.47
C LYS A 166 -15.03 3.16 -16.01
N VAL A 167 -14.08 2.37 -15.54
CA VAL A 167 -14.29 1.01 -15.04
C VAL A 167 -13.79 0.95 -13.61
N ALA A 168 -14.69 0.58 -12.70
CA ALA A 168 -14.36 0.37 -11.30
C ALA A 168 -14.95 -0.94 -10.78
N PHE A 169 -14.15 -1.73 -10.06
CA PHE A 169 -14.67 -2.93 -9.38
C PHE A 169 -13.95 -3.21 -8.07
N LEU A 170 -14.56 -3.96 -7.15
CA LEU A 170 -13.92 -4.40 -5.92
C LEU A 170 -12.86 -5.48 -6.20
N ALA A 171 -11.59 -5.23 -5.84
CA ALA A 171 -10.56 -6.25 -5.94
C ALA A 171 -10.65 -7.24 -4.79
N ARG A 172 -10.67 -8.53 -5.14
CA ARG A 172 -10.59 -9.66 -4.20
C ARG A 172 -9.16 -10.13 -3.98
N SER A 173 -8.26 -9.79 -4.90
CA SER A 173 -6.82 -9.99 -4.75
C SER A 173 -6.05 -8.97 -5.57
N ILE A 174 -4.76 -8.78 -5.29
CA ILE A 174 -3.94 -7.83 -6.04
C ILE A 174 -3.78 -8.20 -7.53
N ARG A 175 -4.06 -9.46 -7.90
CA ARG A 175 -4.06 -9.91 -9.30
C ARG A 175 -5.11 -9.23 -10.15
N ASP A 176 -6.24 -8.82 -9.55
CA ASP A 176 -7.33 -8.18 -10.30
C ASP A 176 -6.88 -6.83 -10.92
N ASN A 177 -5.82 -6.20 -10.37
CA ASN A 177 -5.25 -4.98 -10.96
C ASN A 177 -4.51 -5.24 -12.28
N LEU A 178 -3.96 -6.45 -12.50
CA LEU A 178 -3.23 -6.78 -13.72
C LEU A 178 -4.16 -6.68 -14.93
N GLU A 179 -5.39 -7.16 -14.80
CA GLU A 179 -6.39 -7.07 -15.86
C GLU A 179 -6.81 -5.62 -16.15
N LEU A 180 -6.86 -4.75 -15.13
CA LEU A 180 -7.04 -3.31 -15.36
C LEU A 180 -5.87 -2.71 -16.15
N PHE A 181 -4.65 -3.16 -15.90
CA PHE A 181 -3.47 -2.73 -16.66
C PHE A 181 -3.49 -3.22 -18.10
N ASP A 182 -3.94 -4.45 -18.34
CA ASP A 182 -4.14 -4.98 -19.68
C ASP A 182 -5.24 -4.21 -20.43
N LEU A 183 -6.36 -3.91 -19.77
CA LEU A 183 -7.42 -3.05 -20.35
C LEU A 183 -6.89 -1.68 -20.73
N LEU A 184 -6.08 -1.07 -19.85
CA LEU A 184 -5.44 0.20 -20.16
C LEU A 184 -4.52 0.05 -21.38
N ALA A 185 -3.68 -0.98 -21.46
CA ALA A 185 -2.75 -1.16 -22.57
C ALA A 185 -3.44 -1.28 -23.95
N HIS A 186 -4.67 -1.79 -23.99
CA HIS A 186 -5.43 -2.05 -25.22
C HIS A 186 -6.61 -1.07 -25.45
N ARG A 187 -6.68 0.02 -24.68
CA ARG A 187 -7.76 1.02 -24.79
C ARG A 187 -7.73 1.75 -26.14
N ASP A 188 -8.91 2.07 -26.67
CA ASP A 188 -9.08 2.84 -27.92
C ASP A 188 -9.20 4.37 -27.67
N ARG A 189 -9.47 4.77 -26.43
CA ARG A 189 -9.63 6.16 -25.98
C ARG A 189 -9.17 6.32 -24.53
N PRO A 190 -9.12 7.55 -23.97
CA PRO A 190 -8.81 7.74 -22.56
C PRO A 190 -9.70 6.89 -21.65
N MET A 191 -9.09 6.24 -20.65
CA MET A 191 -9.79 5.31 -19.77
C MET A 191 -9.35 5.50 -18.32
N ILE A 192 -10.32 5.48 -17.41
CA ILE A 192 -10.16 5.42 -15.97
C ILE A 192 -10.41 3.97 -15.58
N ALA A 193 -9.41 3.27 -15.06
CA ALA A 193 -9.50 1.85 -14.72
C ALA A 193 -8.92 1.65 -13.33
N LEU A 194 -9.78 1.38 -12.34
CA LEU A 194 -9.39 1.38 -10.93
C LEU A 194 -10.08 0.26 -10.17
N ALA A 195 -9.36 -0.37 -9.26
CA ALA A 195 -9.93 -1.31 -8.31
C ALA A 195 -10.21 -0.64 -6.96
N MET A 196 -11.31 -1.05 -6.32
CA MET A 196 -11.68 -0.69 -4.96
C MET A 196 -11.13 -1.71 -3.96
N GLY A 197 -11.11 -1.32 -2.69
CA GLY A 197 -10.66 -2.15 -1.57
C GLY A 197 -9.15 -2.12 -1.37
N GLU A 198 -8.68 -2.80 -0.31
CA GLU A 198 -7.27 -2.88 0.07
C GLU A 198 -6.40 -3.40 -1.08
N HIS A 199 -6.88 -4.42 -1.79
CA HIS A 199 -6.17 -5.01 -2.93
C HIS A 199 -6.14 -4.11 -4.16
N GLY A 200 -6.96 -3.06 -4.24
CA GLY A 200 -7.08 -2.20 -5.42
C GLY A 200 -6.10 -1.02 -5.47
N LEU A 201 -5.38 -0.75 -4.38
CA LEU A 201 -4.49 0.42 -4.27
C LEU A 201 -3.44 0.49 -5.38
N MET A 202 -2.93 -0.67 -5.83
CA MET A 202 -1.93 -0.75 -6.91
C MET A 202 -2.41 -0.10 -8.22
N SER A 203 -3.67 -0.35 -8.62
CA SER A 203 -4.24 0.29 -9.83
C SER A 203 -4.34 1.81 -9.72
N ARG A 204 -4.58 2.33 -8.51
CA ARG A 204 -4.72 3.76 -8.24
C ARG A 204 -3.38 4.49 -8.34
N ILE A 205 -2.32 3.90 -7.82
CA ILE A 205 -0.98 4.48 -7.80
C ILE A 205 -0.29 4.34 -9.17
N LEU A 206 -0.45 3.18 -9.82
CA LEU A 206 0.24 2.90 -11.09
C LEU A 206 -0.51 3.41 -12.34
N ALA A 207 -1.59 4.17 -12.18
CA ALA A 207 -2.31 4.78 -13.31
C ALA A 207 -1.36 5.51 -14.31
N PRO A 208 -0.37 6.33 -13.90
CA PRO A 208 0.57 6.97 -14.83
C PRO A 208 1.43 5.98 -15.63
N LYS A 209 1.81 4.86 -15.02
CA LYS A 209 2.64 3.84 -15.66
C LYS A 209 1.92 3.14 -16.81
N PHE A 210 0.62 2.86 -16.63
CA PHE A 210 -0.20 2.15 -17.63
C PHE A 210 -1.04 3.07 -18.50
N GLY A 211 -0.96 4.39 -18.28
CA GLY A 211 -1.66 5.40 -19.07
C GLY A 211 -3.14 5.56 -18.72
N GLY A 212 -3.52 5.28 -17.47
CA GLY A 212 -4.83 5.65 -16.94
C GLY A 212 -5.05 7.15 -17.07
N PHE A 213 -6.25 7.57 -17.43
CA PHE A 213 -6.57 8.99 -17.68
C PHE A 213 -6.48 9.81 -16.38
N LEU A 214 -7.08 9.31 -15.31
CA LEU A 214 -6.98 9.89 -13.97
C LEU A 214 -7.06 8.80 -12.89
N THR A 215 -6.74 9.17 -11.66
CA THR A 215 -7.00 8.40 -10.45
C THR A 215 -7.73 9.29 -9.44
N PHE A 216 -8.47 8.67 -8.51
CA PHE A 216 -9.20 9.39 -7.47
C PHE A 216 -8.43 9.38 -6.15
N ALA A 217 -8.39 10.54 -5.47
CA ALA A 217 -7.73 10.73 -4.18
C ALA A 217 -8.56 11.64 -3.27
N SER A 218 -8.63 11.31 -1.98
CA SER A 218 -9.38 12.12 -1.00
C SER A 218 -8.52 13.24 -0.41
N LEU A 219 -9.17 14.28 0.15
CA LEU A 219 -8.48 15.33 0.91
C LEU A 219 -7.81 14.79 2.16
N HIS A 220 -8.54 13.92 2.87
CA HIS A 220 -8.13 13.29 4.11
C HIS A 220 -8.75 11.89 4.20
N PRO A 221 -8.22 10.97 5.05
CA PRO A 221 -8.67 9.58 5.07
C PRO A 221 -10.18 9.41 5.32
N SER A 222 -10.80 10.26 6.16
CA SER A 222 -12.25 10.21 6.43
C SER A 222 -13.13 10.73 5.30
N ALA A 223 -12.57 11.39 4.28
CA ALA A 223 -13.29 11.87 3.10
C ALA A 223 -13.16 10.92 1.88
N ALA A 224 -12.71 9.68 2.10
CA ALA A 224 -12.68 8.68 1.03
C ALA A 224 -14.11 8.32 0.61
N THR A 225 -14.41 8.43 -0.69
CA THR A 225 -15.73 8.08 -1.26
C THR A 225 -15.77 6.64 -1.78
N ALA A 226 -14.63 5.95 -1.82
CA ALA A 226 -14.54 4.54 -2.19
C ALA A 226 -13.48 3.81 -1.34
N PRO A 227 -13.69 2.52 -1.01
CA PRO A 227 -12.71 1.73 -0.28
C PRO A 227 -11.34 1.70 -0.99
N GLY A 228 -10.26 1.85 -0.22
CA GLY A 228 -8.88 1.80 -0.71
C GLY A 228 -8.41 3.06 -1.45
N GLN A 229 -9.16 4.17 -1.37
CA GLN A 229 -8.77 5.46 -1.96
C GLN A 229 -7.64 6.12 -1.14
N PRO A 230 -6.49 6.45 -1.74
CA PRO A 230 -5.42 7.17 -1.06
C PRO A 230 -5.76 8.66 -0.94
N THR A 231 -5.05 9.37 -0.05
CA THR A 231 -5.14 10.85 -0.02
C THR A 231 -4.32 11.48 -1.14
N ILE A 232 -4.58 12.76 -1.47
CA ILE A 232 -3.73 13.53 -2.39
C ILE A 232 -2.29 13.57 -1.88
N ALA A 233 -2.12 13.75 -0.56
CA ALA A 233 -0.81 13.78 0.08
C ALA A 233 -0.08 12.43 -0.06
N ASP A 234 -0.78 11.29 0.07
CA ASP A 234 -0.17 9.97 -0.15
C ASP A 234 0.30 9.83 -1.60
N LEU A 235 -0.55 10.18 -2.57
CA LEU A 235 -0.15 10.08 -3.98
C LEU A 235 1.05 10.97 -4.28
N LEU A 236 1.02 12.25 -3.90
CA LEU A 236 2.07 13.21 -4.25
C LEU A 236 3.35 12.97 -3.47
N ASN A 237 3.27 12.76 -2.15
CA ASN A 237 4.44 12.78 -1.26
C ASN A 237 4.97 11.38 -0.94
N LEU A 238 4.07 10.41 -0.71
CA LEU A 238 4.48 9.03 -0.37
C LEU A 238 4.83 8.23 -1.62
N TYR A 239 3.97 8.26 -2.64
CA TYR A 239 4.14 7.45 -3.86
C TYR A 239 4.78 8.22 -5.01
N ARG A 240 5.08 9.52 -4.83
CA ARG A 240 5.75 10.37 -5.83
C ARG A 240 5.02 10.29 -7.17
N PHE A 241 3.68 10.33 -7.16
CA PHE A 241 2.81 10.00 -8.29
C PHE A 241 3.20 10.73 -9.59
N ARG A 242 3.63 11.99 -9.49
CA ARG A 242 4.06 12.81 -10.64
C ARG A 242 5.36 12.33 -11.30
N SER A 243 6.17 11.54 -10.59
CA SER A 243 7.41 10.95 -11.10
C SER A 243 7.20 9.63 -11.83
N ILE A 244 6.05 8.97 -11.64
CA ILE A 244 5.76 7.65 -12.20
C ILE A 244 5.56 7.77 -13.73
N LYS A 245 6.32 6.95 -14.47
CA LYS A 245 6.33 6.87 -15.94
C LYS A 245 6.13 5.43 -16.38
N PRO A 246 5.88 5.17 -17.69
CA PRO A 246 5.81 3.81 -18.22
C PRO A 246 7.05 2.95 -17.92
N THR A 247 8.22 3.57 -17.84
CA THR A 247 9.52 2.91 -17.55
C THR A 247 9.77 2.64 -16.08
N THR A 248 9.04 3.29 -15.16
CA THR A 248 9.31 3.21 -13.72
C THR A 248 9.26 1.78 -13.24
N SER A 249 10.30 1.38 -12.48
CA SER A 249 10.38 0.04 -11.90
C SER A 249 9.45 -0.09 -10.69
N VAL A 250 8.77 -1.22 -10.56
CA VAL A 250 7.88 -1.48 -9.43
C VAL A 250 8.59 -2.33 -8.39
N TYR A 251 8.43 -1.95 -7.13
CA TYR A 251 8.89 -2.65 -5.95
C TYR A 251 7.73 -2.77 -4.97
N GLY A 252 7.83 -3.65 -3.98
CA GLY A 252 6.81 -3.68 -2.94
C GLY A 252 7.06 -4.60 -1.77
N VAL A 253 6.23 -4.47 -0.75
CA VAL A 253 6.24 -5.33 0.43
C VAL A 253 5.06 -6.29 0.38
N VAL A 254 5.36 -7.59 0.43
CA VAL A 254 4.38 -8.68 0.42
C VAL A 254 4.13 -9.16 1.83
N GLY A 255 2.86 -9.17 2.25
CA GLY A 255 2.46 -9.59 3.60
C GLY A 255 0.95 -9.64 3.78
N SER A 256 0.53 -10.08 4.97
CA SER A 256 -0.86 -9.98 5.42
C SER A 256 -0.94 -9.95 6.95
N PRO A 257 -1.41 -8.84 7.57
CA PRO A 257 -1.69 -7.54 6.95
C PRO A 257 -0.40 -6.84 6.48
N VAL A 258 -0.50 -5.89 5.54
CA VAL A 258 0.69 -5.14 5.05
C VAL A 258 0.43 -3.66 4.74
N SER A 259 -0.82 -3.22 4.73
CA SER A 259 -1.20 -1.85 4.36
C SER A 259 -0.59 -0.76 5.26
N HIS A 260 -0.28 -1.08 6.51
CA HIS A 260 0.37 -0.15 7.45
C HIS A 260 1.91 -0.29 7.51
N SER A 261 2.52 -1.02 6.57
CA SER A 261 3.97 -1.15 6.53
C SER A 261 4.63 0.22 6.33
N LEU A 262 5.72 0.47 7.07
CA LEU A 262 6.54 1.67 6.89
C LEU A 262 7.46 1.57 5.66
N SER A 263 7.63 0.38 5.08
CA SER A 263 8.56 0.12 3.97
C SER A 263 8.32 1.02 2.74
N PRO A 264 7.07 1.26 2.29
CA PRO A 264 6.80 2.24 1.22
C PRO A 264 7.32 3.64 1.53
N ARG A 265 7.19 4.12 2.78
CA ARG A 265 7.70 5.44 3.18
C ARG A 265 9.22 5.51 3.10
N LEU A 266 9.92 4.49 3.56
CA LEU A 266 11.39 4.44 3.49
C LEU A 266 11.86 4.33 2.04
N HIS A 267 11.39 3.34 1.30
CA HIS A 267 11.94 3.05 -0.02
C HIS A 267 11.59 4.13 -1.04
N ASN A 268 10.38 4.70 -1.04
CA ASN A 268 10.05 5.80 -1.95
C ASN A 268 10.87 7.06 -1.66
N ALA A 269 11.07 7.41 -0.38
CA ALA A 269 11.94 8.52 0.00
C ALA A 269 13.40 8.24 -0.35
N GLY A 270 13.86 6.99 -0.22
CA GLY A 270 15.19 6.55 -0.64
C GLY A 270 15.38 6.64 -2.15
N PHE A 271 14.39 6.21 -2.93
CA PHE A 271 14.43 6.32 -4.39
C PHE A 271 14.50 7.77 -4.84
N ASP A 272 13.82 8.68 -4.14
CA ASP A 272 13.93 10.12 -4.39
C ASP A 272 15.33 10.65 -4.10
N ALA A 273 15.88 10.31 -2.92
CA ALA A 273 17.18 10.78 -2.47
C ALA A 273 18.35 10.38 -3.39
N VAL A 274 18.22 9.27 -4.13
CA VAL A 274 19.26 8.80 -5.07
C VAL A 274 18.85 8.92 -6.55
N ASN A 275 17.72 9.58 -6.83
CA ASN A 275 17.15 9.74 -8.17
C ASN A 275 16.96 8.40 -8.92
N HIS A 276 16.49 7.36 -8.21
CA HIS A 276 16.13 6.07 -8.77
C HIS A 276 14.69 6.10 -9.32
N ASP A 277 14.51 5.67 -10.58
CA ASP A 277 13.19 5.55 -11.23
C ASP A 277 12.44 4.29 -10.75
N GLY A 278 11.99 4.35 -9.50
CA GLY A 278 11.25 3.28 -8.84
C GLY A 278 10.09 3.78 -8.00
N VAL A 279 9.06 2.94 -7.87
CA VAL A 279 7.94 3.13 -6.93
C VAL A 279 7.77 1.86 -6.09
N TYR A 280 7.54 2.05 -4.80
CA TYR A 280 7.40 0.99 -3.80
C TYR A 280 5.98 0.94 -3.25
N LEU A 281 5.33 -0.22 -3.29
CA LEU A 281 3.92 -0.42 -2.96
C LEU A 281 3.71 -1.44 -1.81
N PRO A 282 2.65 -1.30 -1.01
CA PRO A 282 2.14 -2.43 -0.24
C PRO A 282 1.43 -3.43 -1.18
N LEU A 283 1.74 -4.72 -1.03
CA LEU A 283 1.21 -5.81 -1.86
C LEU A 283 0.55 -6.87 -0.96
N PRO A 284 -0.71 -6.65 -0.52
CA PRO A 284 -1.41 -7.59 0.35
C PRO A 284 -1.66 -8.92 -0.35
N ILE A 285 -1.09 -9.99 0.18
CA ILE A 285 -1.31 -11.37 -0.30
C ILE A 285 -1.83 -12.18 0.87
N ALA A 286 -2.96 -12.88 0.68
CA ALA A 286 -3.57 -13.68 1.71
C ALA A 286 -2.61 -14.78 2.22
N PRO A 287 -2.66 -15.14 3.51
CA PRO A 287 -1.84 -16.21 4.07
C PRO A 287 -1.93 -17.52 3.30
N GLY A 288 -0.84 -18.29 3.30
CA GLY A 288 -0.78 -19.61 2.65
C GLY A 288 0.15 -19.66 1.45
N TYR A 289 0.63 -20.87 1.14
CA TYR A 289 1.57 -21.09 0.05
C TYR A 289 0.93 -20.89 -1.33
N GLU A 290 -0.28 -21.43 -1.55
CA GLU A 290 -0.96 -21.33 -2.86
C GLU A 290 -1.30 -19.88 -3.22
N SER A 291 -1.81 -19.11 -2.26
CA SER A 291 -2.08 -17.67 -2.43
C SER A 291 -0.83 -16.90 -2.82
N LEU A 292 0.30 -17.18 -2.15
CA LEU A 292 1.59 -16.57 -2.47
C LEU A 292 2.07 -16.98 -3.86
N LYS A 293 2.12 -18.28 -4.13
CA LYS A 293 2.63 -18.85 -5.39
C LYS A 293 1.86 -18.31 -6.58
N ALA A 294 0.54 -18.43 -6.59
CA ALA A 294 -0.28 -17.96 -7.71
C ALA A 294 -0.09 -16.46 -7.96
N THR A 295 -0.15 -15.66 -6.89
CA THR A 295 -0.07 -14.20 -7.01
C THR A 295 1.32 -13.72 -7.40
N LEU A 296 2.38 -14.20 -6.74
CA LEU A 296 3.75 -13.77 -7.06
C LEU A 296 4.16 -14.16 -8.47
N LEU A 297 3.83 -15.38 -8.91
CA LEU A 297 4.19 -15.80 -10.26
C LEU A 297 3.49 -14.92 -11.31
N GLU A 298 2.22 -14.57 -11.12
CA GLU A 298 1.54 -13.65 -12.04
C GLU A 298 2.18 -12.25 -12.04
N LEU A 299 2.49 -11.67 -10.87
CA LEU A 299 3.17 -10.36 -10.80
C LEU A 299 4.57 -10.38 -11.42
N ILE A 300 5.33 -11.45 -11.18
CA ILE A 300 6.69 -11.61 -11.70
C ILE A 300 6.67 -11.75 -13.22
N HIS A 301 5.74 -12.52 -13.78
CA HIS A 301 5.68 -12.76 -15.23
C HIS A 301 4.89 -11.69 -15.99
N HIS A 302 4.23 -10.74 -15.31
CA HIS A 302 3.57 -9.63 -16.00
C HIS A 302 4.61 -8.76 -16.72
N PRO A 303 4.58 -8.66 -18.06
CA PRO A 303 5.69 -8.12 -18.85
C PRO A 303 5.88 -6.62 -18.63
N THR A 304 4.77 -5.88 -18.51
CA THR A 304 4.77 -4.41 -18.41
C THR A 304 4.75 -3.90 -16.96
N LEU A 305 4.62 -4.78 -15.97
CA LEU A 305 4.65 -4.37 -14.56
C LEU A 305 6.06 -3.91 -14.17
N SER A 306 7.10 -4.47 -14.81
CA SER A 306 8.50 -4.19 -14.49
C SER A 306 8.78 -4.32 -12.99
N LEU A 307 8.26 -5.39 -12.38
CA LEU A 307 8.55 -5.72 -10.99
C LEU A 307 10.03 -6.12 -10.86
N ARG A 308 10.77 -5.42 -9.99
CA ARG A 308 12.23 -5.56 -9.82
C ARG A 308 12.66 -6.09 -8.45
N GLY A 309 11.83 -5.92 -7.42
CA GLY A 309 12.18 -6.41 -6.09
C GLY A 309 11.03 -6.39 -5.11
N LEU A 310 11.10 -7.27 -4.12
CA LEU A 310 10.07 -7.40 -3.09
C LEU A 310 10.70 -7.59 -1.72
N SER A 311 10.21 -6.86 -0.72
CA SER A 311 10.35 -7.31 0.68
C SER A 311 9.25 -8.33 0.97
N ILE A 312 9.58 -9.40 1.67
CA ILE A 312 8.64 -10.44 2.11
C ILE A 312 8.53 -10.37 3.63
N THR A 313 7.33 -10.13 4.15
CA THR A 313 7.06 -10.13 5.59
C THR A 313 6.10 -11.25 5.98
N LEU A 314 5.64 -11.24 7.24
CA LEU A 314 4.71 -12.24 7.74
C LEU A 314 3.43 -12.28 6.87
N PRO A 315 2.87 -13.47 6.60
CA PRO A 315 3.34 -14.81 7.00
C PRO A 315 4.18 -15.52 5.93
N HIS A 316 4.73 -14.81 4.94
CA HIS A 316 5.23 -15.42 3.69
C HIS A 316 6.72 -15.75 3.65
N LYS A 317 7.49 -15.44 4.71
CA LYS A 317 8.95 -15.63 4.71
C LYS A 317 9.42 -17.08 4.45
N GLU A 318 8.67 -18.07 4.93
CA GLU A 318 8.98 -19.49 4.66
C GLU A 318 8.42 -19.94 3.30
N ASN A 319 7.25 -19.41 2.94
CA ASN A 319 6.59 -19.71 1.67
C ASN A 319 7.41 -19.25 0.46
N ILE A 320 8.12 -18.11 0.55
CA ILE A 320 9.00 -17.65 -0.54
C ILE A 320 10.22 -18.56 -0.72
N VAL A 321 10.77 -19.14 0.34
CA VAL A 321 11.88 -20.12 0.23
C VAL A 321 11.39 -21.40 -0.41
N ARG A 322 10.20 -21.88 -0.02
CA ARG A 322 9.56 -23.03 -0.68
C ARG A 322 9.36 -22.76 -2.18
N LEU A 323 8.85 -21.58 -2.54
CA LEU A 323 8.62 -21.19 -3.93
C LEU A 323 9.93 -21.12 -4.71
N ALA A 324 10.96 -20.51 -4.13
CA ALA A 324 12.29 -20.40 -4.75
C ALA A 324 12.91 -21.77 -5.03
N ARG A 325 12.79 -22.74 -4.11
CA ARG A 325 13.23 -24.13 -4.35
C ARG A 325 12.44 -24.79 -5.48
N GLU A 326 11.11 -24.64 -5.48
CA GLU A 326 10.25 -25.21 -6.51
C GLU A 326 10.56 -24.65 -7.91
N GLN A 327 10.73 -23.33 -8.01
CA GLN A 327 11.01 -22.61 -9.26
C GLN A 327 12.50 -22.59 -9.63
N ARG A 328 13.36 -23.20 -8.81
CA ARG A 328 14.83 -23.22 -8.96
C ARG A 328 15.45 -21.82 -9.06
N TRP A 329 14.93 -20.87 -8.28
CA TRP A 329 15.53 -19.54 -8.13
C TRP A 329 16.79 -19.61 -7.27
N SER A 330 17.65 -18.59 -7.39
CA SER A 330 18.86 -18.49 -6.58
C SER A 330 18.49 -18.20 -5.12
N LEU A 331 19.00 -18.98 -4.18
CA LEU A 331 18.81 -18.80 -2.74
C LEU A 331 20.16 -18.55 -2.07
N ASP A 332 20.24 -17.56 -1.17
CA ASP A 332 21.43 -17.37 -0.36
C ASP A 332 21.55 -18.45 0.75
N ALA A 333 22.77 -18.66 1.24
CA ALA A 333 23.05 -19.72 2.22
C ALA A 333 22.30 -19.52 3.55
N ALA A 334 22.05 -18.25 3.94
CA ALA A 334 21.32 -17.93 5.16
C ALA A 334 19.84 -18.31 5.03
N SER A 335 19.19 -17.94 3.91
CA SER A 335 17.80 -18.28 3.62
C SER A 335 17.57 -19.78 3.52
N ASP A 336 18.51 -20.51 2.90
CA ASP A 336 18.42 -21.97 2.79
C ASP A 336 18.50 -22.64 4.17
N ALA A 337 19.46 -22.21 5.00
CA ALA A 337 19.65 -22.74 6.36
C ALA A 337 18.51 -22.39 7.33
N ILE A 338 18.01 -21.15 7.28
CA ILE A 338 16.94 -20.67 8.18
C ILE A 338 15.55 -21.17 7.72
N ASN A 339 15.44 -21.58 6.45
CA ASN A 339 14.17 -21.80 5.76
C ASN A 339 13.26 -20.54 5.79
N ALA A 340 13.86 -19.35 5.72
CA ALA A 340 13.13 -18.09 5.66
C ALA A 340 13.91 -17.01 4.90
N ALA A 341 13.22 -16.25 4.06
CA ALA A 341 13.77 -15.12 3.32
C ALA A 341 12.82 -13.92 3.41
N ASN A 342 13.38 -12.72 3.30
CA ASN A 342 12.63 -11.47 3.35
C ASN A 342 12.86 -10.59 2.12
N THR A 343 13.66 -11.02 1.14
CA THR A 343 14.07 -10.18 0.01
C THR A 343 14.05 -10.98 -1.29
N VAL A 344 13.36 -10.48 -2.31
CA VAL A 344 13.41 -10.99 -3.69
C VAL A 344 13.99 -9.91 -4.60
N SER A 345 14.88 -10.29 -5.49
CA SER A 345 15.42 -9.42 -6.54
C SER A 345 15.17 -10.06 -7.90
N ILE A 346 14.68 -9.27 -8.85
CA ILE A 346 14.24 -9.74 -10.17
C ILE A 346 14.99 -8.94 -11.23
N GLU A 347 15.95 -9.59 -11.86
CA GLU A 347 16.58 -9.09 -13.09
C GLU A 347 15.65 -9.42 -14.27
N ARG A 348 15.53 -8.49 -15.21
CA ARG A 348 14.67 -8.65 -16.40
C ARG A 348 15.45 -8.41 -17.67
N THR A 349 15.04 -9.10 -18.73
CA THR A 349 15.50 -8.87 -20.10
C THR A 349 14.99 -7.53 -20.66
N SER A 350 15.47 -7.15 -21.84
CA SER A 350 14.96 -5.98 -22.57
C SER A 350 13.50 -6.14 -23.03
N THR A 351 13.01 -7.37 -23.18
CA THR A 351 11.61 -7.68 -23.51
C THR A 351 10.69 -7.66 -22.30
N GLY A 352 11.24 -7.44 -21.11
CA GLY A 352 10.50 -7.41 -19.85
C GLY A 352 10.33 -8.78 -19.20
N GLU A 353 10.89 -9.87 -19.73
CA GLU A 353 10.79 -11.19 -19.09
C GLU A 353 11.73 -11.32 -17.88
N PRO A 354 11.37 -12.08 -16.83
CA PRO A 354 12.28 -12.36 -15.73
C PRO A 354 13.47 -13.19 -16.22
N ALA A 355 14.68 -12.65 -16.08
CA ALA A 355 15.92 -13.30 -16.48
C ALA A 355 16.55 -14.08 -15.33
N ARG A 356 16.57 -13.49 -14.15
CA ARG A 356 17.18 -14.06 -12.94
C ARG A 356 16.43 -13.59 -11.71
N ILE A 357 16.17 -14.53 -10.80
CA ILE A 357 15.48 -14.25 -9.53
C ILE A 357 16.35 -14.75 -8.39
N GLU A 358 16.65 -13.84 -7.47
CA GLU A 358 17.36 -14.14 -6.23
C GLU A 358 16.44 -13.96 -5.04
N VAL A 359 16.55 -14.86 -4.07
CA VAL A 359 15.86 -14.82 -2.80
C VAL A 359 16.91 -14.84 -1.67
N ALA A 360 16.83 -13.86 -0.78
CA ALA A 360 17.85 -13.59 0.22
C ALA A 360 17.25 -13.18 1.57
N ASN A 361 18.07 -13.25 2.63
CA ASN A 361 17.73 -12.82 3.98
C ASN A 361 18.58 -11.61 4.39
N THR A 362 17.94 -10.44 4.53
CA THR A 362 18.60 -9.23 5.06
C THR A 362 18.34 -9.01 6.55
N ASP A 363 17.38 -9.70 7.16
CA ASP A 363 17.11 -9.59 8.60
C ASP A 363 18.25 -10.15 9.45
N SER A 364 18.74 -11.35 9.13
CA SER A 364 19.77 -12.03 9.93
C SER A 364 21.10 -11.27 9.94
N PRO A 365 21.64 -10.82 8.79
CA PRO A 365 22.85 -9.98 8.79
C PRO A 365 22.67 -8.62 9.47
N ALA A 366 21.51 -7.97 9.32
CA ALA A 366 21.21 -6.71 9.98
C ALA A 366 21.18 -6.84 11.50
N LEU A 367 20.55 -7.92 12.00
CA LEU A 367 20.52 -8.21 13.41
C LEU A 367 21.90 -8.56 13.96
N ALA A 368 22.69 -9.36 13.25
CA ALA A 368 24.07 -9.67 13.65
C ALA A 368 24.92 -8.39 13.80
N ARG A 369 24.78 -7.45 12.85
CA ARG A 369 25.49 -6.15 12.89
C ARG A 369 25.07 -5.32 14.09
N SER A 370 23.76 -5.11 14.27
CA SER A 370 23.20 -4.34 15.39
C SER A 370 23.63 -4.89 16.75
N ILE A 371 23.68 -6.22 16.89
CA ILE A 371 24.17 -6.88 18.12
C ILE A 371 25.67 -6.68 18.28
N ALA A 372 26.47 -6.91 17.23
CA ALA A 372 27.93 -6.78 17.30
C ALA A 372 28.38 -5.35 17.65
N GLU A 373 27.67 -4.32 17.17
CA GLU A 373 27.92 -2.93 17.57
C GLU A 373 27.69 -2.68 19.06
N ALA A 374 26.84 -3.48 19.70
CA ALA A 374 26.52 -3.33 21.11
C ALA A 374 27.39 -4.18 22.04
N VAL A 375 27.67 -5.44 21.67
CA VAL A 375 28.37 -6.42 22.53
C VAL A 375 29.79 -6.75 22.07
N GLY A 376 30.23 -6.24 20.92
CA GLY A 376 31.49 -6.60 20.28
C GLY A 376 31.43 -7.96 19.58
N GLU A 377 32.45 -8.79 19.75
CA GLU A 377 32.47 -10.14 19.18
C GLU A 377 31.34 -11.00 19.78
N ILE A 378 30.48 -11.56 18.92
CA ILE A 378 29.33 -12.40 19.32
C ILE A 378 29.78 -13.78 19.83
N ARG A 379 30.94 -14.27 19.36
CA ARG A 379 31.44 -15.61 19.71
C ARG A 379 31.64 -15.74 21.22
N GLY A 380 31.08 -16.79 21.80
CA GLY A 380 31.20 -17.08 23.24
C GLY A 380 30.35 -16.19 24.15
N LYS A 381 29.58 -15.24 23.60
CA LYS A 381 28.62 -14.45 24.39
C LYS A 381 27.45 -15.31 24.84
N ARG A 382 26.95 -15.09 26.04
CA ARG A 382 25.76 -15.78 26.58
C ARG A 382 24.52 -14.96 26.27
N ILE A 383 23.65 -15.50 25.42
CA ILE A 383 22.50 -14.75 24.92
C ILE A 383 21.21 -15.51 25.19
N ALA A 384 20.22 -14.81 25.74
CA ALA A 384 18.85 -15.32 25.86
C ALA A 384 17.98 -14.73 24.75
N LEU A 385 17.33 -15.59 23.98
CA LEU A 385 16.40 -15.20 22.91
C LEU A 385 14.98 -15.60 23.30
N LEU A 386 14.11 -14.62 23.50
CA LEU A 386 12.70 -14.80 23.85
C LEU A 386 11.88 -14.92 22.56
N GLY A 387 11.29 -16.08 22.33
CA GLY A 387 10.47 -16.40 21.17
C GLY A 387 11.08 -17.46 20.25
N ALA A 388 10.22 -18.07 19.43
CA ALA A 388 10.61 -19.05 18.41
C ALA A 388 9.89 -18.79 17.05
N GLY A 389 9.48 -17.54 16.82
CA GLY A 389 8.86 -17.09 15.57
C GLY A 389 9.87 -16.74 14.48
N GLY A 390 9.41 -16.21 13.33
CA GLY A 390 10.29 -15.92 12.17
C GLY A 390 11.45 -14.96 12.48
N VAL A 391 11.22 -13.91 13.27
CA VAL A 391 12.30 -13.00 13.71
C VAL A 391 13.28 -13.72 14.64
N ALA A 392 12.79 -14.53 15.58
CA ALA A 392 13.63 -15.35 16.44
C ALA A 392 14.45 -16.38 15.65
N LYS A 393 13.91 -16.97 14.57
CA LYS A 393 14.69 -17.85 13.68
C LYS A 393 15.87 -17.12 13.04
N ALA A 394 15.64 -15.91 12.52
CA ALA A 394 16.71 -15.08 11.95
C ALA A 394 17.75 -14.66 13.01
N ALA A 395 17.30 -14.35 14.23
CA ALA A 395 18.14 -14.06 15.39
C ALA A 395 19.01 -15.24 15.81
N ALA A 396 18.41 -16.42 15.97
CA ALA A 396 19.13 -17.62 16.37
C ALA A 396 20.23 -17.98 15.36
N HIS A 397 19.96 -17.83 14.06
CA HIS A 397 20.97 -18.04 13.03
C HIS A 397 22.08 -16.97 13.00
N ALA A 398 21.72 -15.71 13.23
CA ALA A 398 22.68 -14.61 13.37
C ALA A 398 23.63 -14.84 14.56
N LEU A 399 23.13 -15.50 15.61
CA LEU A 399 23.79 -15.74 16.88
C LEU A 399 24.34 -17.15 17.04
N ARG A 400 24.47 -17.92 15.96
CA ARG A 400 24.91 -19.32 16.01
C ARG A 400 26.31 -19.55 16.58
N SER A 401 27.12 -18.50 16.72
CA SER A 401 28.45 -18.56 17.37
C SER A 401 28.40 -18.24 18.87
N ALA A 402 27.26 -17.82 19.40
CA ALA A 402 27.04 -17.50 20.80
C ALA A 402 26.59 -18.74 21.59
N GLU A 403 26.70 -18.68 22.91
CA GLU A 403 26.03 -19.61 23.82
C GLU A 403 24.55 -19.21 23.93
N LEU A 404 23.72 -19.73 23.02
CA LEU A 404 22.34 -19.32 22.87
C LEU A 404 21.37 -20.14 23.74
N THR A 405 20.51 -19.45 24.49
CA THR A 405 19.34 -20.04 25.16
C THR A 405 18.06 -19.49 24.56
N ILE A 406 17.26 -20.36 23.95
CA ILE A 406 15.99 -20.01 23.31
C ILE A 406 14.84 -20.31 24.28
N LEU A 407 14.05 -19.28 24.53
CA LEU A 407 12.96 -19.30 25.49
C LEU A 407 11.64 -19.14 24.76
N ASN A 408 10.69 -20.04 24.97
CA ASN A 408 9.37 -19.88 24.38
C ASN A 408 8.27 -20.42 25.28
N ARG A 409 7.07 -19.83 25.20
CA ARG A 409 5.89 -20.32 25.95
C ARG A 409 5.63 -21.80 25.72
N THR A 410 5.77 -22.24 24.47
CA THR A 410 5.68 -23.64 24.09
C THR A 410 7.09 -24.20 23.94
N ARG A 411 7.52 -25.05 24.89
CA ARG A 411 8.88 -25.62 24.94
C ARG A 411 9.28 -26.33 23.64
N SER A 412 8.38 -27.12 23.04
CA SER A 412 8.67 -27.84 21.81
C SER A 412 9.08 -26.93 20.65
N ARG A 413 8.51 -25.72 20.55
CA ARG A 413 8.91 -24.74 19.53
C ARG A 413 10.30 -24.15 19.80
N ALA A 414 10.66 -23.91 21.06
CA ALA A 414 12.03 -23.51 21.40
C ALA A 414 13.01 -24.65 21.08
N GLN A 415 12.65 -25.90 21.40
CA GLN A 415 13.47 -27.07 21.11
C GLN A 415 13.71 -27.22 19.61
N SER A 416 12.66 -27.17 18.78
CA SER A 416 12.81 -27.28 17.32
C SER A 416 13.73 -26.19 16.74
N LEU A 417 13.73 -24.98 17.30
CA LEU A 417 14.67 -23.94 16.89
C LEU A 417 16.08 -24.20 17.40
N ALA A 418 16.24 -24.63 18.66
CA ALA A 418 17.53 -24.98 19.24
C ALA A 418 18.20 -26.13 18.49
N ASP A 419 17.44 -27.14 18.06
CA ASP A 419 17.95 -28.29 17.30
C ASP A 419 18.56 -27.87 15.95
N SER A 420 18.15 -26.73 15.41
CA SER A 420 18.71 -26.16 14.17
C SER A 420 19.98 -25.34 14.36
N ILE A 421 20.36 -25.04 15.61
CA ILE A 421 21.49 -24.17 15.95
C ILE A 421 22.50 -24.95 16.82
N PRO A 422 23.73 -25.18 16.34
CA PRO A 422 24.74 -25.90 17.11
C PRO A 422 24.95 -25.32 18.51
N GLY A 423 24.79 -26.16 19.54
CA GLY A 423 25.04 -25.79 20.94
C GLY A 423 23.95 -24.94 21.61
N ALA A 424 22.86 -24.60 20.90
CA ALA A 424 21.75 -23.87 21.50
C ALA A 424 20.96 -24.74 22.49
N ARG A 425 20.43 -24.10 23.53
CA ARG A 425 19.58 -24.73 24.55
C ARG A 425 18.15 -24.21 24.43
N ALA A 426 17.17 -25.04 24.73
CA ALA A 426 15.77 -24.64 24.79
C ALA A 426 15.24 -24.69 26.22
N ALA A 427 14.45 -23.69 26.60
CA ALA A 427 13.80 -23.61 27.89
C ALA A 427 12.45 -22.87 27.78
N THR A 428 11.62 -22.97 28.82
CA THR A 428 10.47 -22.07 29.05
C THR A 428 10.87 -20.90 29.94
N LEU A 429 10.00 -19.87 30.03
CA LEU A 429 10.21 -18.76 30.98
C LEU A 429 10.25 -19.23 32.45
N SER A 430 9.54 -20.29 32.82
CA SER A 430 9.57 -20.83 34.18
C SER A 430 10.86 -21.59 34.50
N GLU A 431 11.51 -22.13 33.46
CA GLU A 431 12.82 -22.80 33.56
C GLU A 431 13.98 -21.79 33.45
N PHE A 432 13.68 -20.55 33.07
CA PHE A 432 14.68 -19.51 32.87
C PHE A 432 15.16 -18.96 34.22
N GLN A 433 16.45 -19.16 34.49
CA GLN A 433 17.15 -18.52 35.60
C GLN A 433 18.09 -17.46 35.04
N PRO A 434 17.62 -16.22 34.84
CA PRO A 434 18.46 -15.13 34.32
C PRO A 434 19.51 -14.69 35.33
N VAL A 435 19.21 -14.83 36.61
CA VAL A 435 20.16 -14.63 37.71
C VAL A 435 20.91 -15.94 37.90
N SER A 436 22.08 -16.03 37.29
CA SER A 436 22.96 -17.19 37.31
C SER A 436 24.38 -16.74 37.70
N PRO A 437 25.23 -17.59 38.30
CA PRO A 437 26.61 -17.23 38.64
C PRO A 437 27.40 -16.68 37.45
N VAL A 438 27.03 -17.13 36.25
CA VAL A 438 27.45 -16.52 35.00
C VAL A 438 26.25 -15.74 34.45
N PRO A 439 26.37 -14.44 34.18
CA PRO A 439 25.24 -13.66 33.66
C PRO A 439 25.07 -13.80 32.15
N PHE A 440 23.92 -13.35 31.64
CA PHE A 440 23.72 -13.15 30.20
C PHE A 440 24.32 -11.81 29.78
N ASP A 441 25.05 -11.80 28.67
CA ASP A 441 25.54 -10.56 28.05
C ASP A 441 24.38 -9.80 27.38
N LEU A 442 23.42 -10.53 26.79
CA LEU A 442 22.32 -9.96 26.02
C LEU A 442 21.03 -10.78 26.21
N ILE A 443 19.90 -10.07 26.36
CA ILE A 443 18.56 -10.66 26.31
C ILE A 443 17.78 -9.99 25.18
N ILE A 444 17.20 -10.79 24.28
CA ILE A 444 16.52 -10.32 23.07
C ILE A 444 15.05 -10.71 23.11
N ASN A 445 14.15 -9.74 22.97
CA ASN A 445 12.74 -9.98 22.67
C ASN A 445 12.52 -10.20 21.17
N GLY A 446 12.23 -11.45 20.78
CA GLY A 446 11.76 -11.86 19.46
C GLY A 446 10.28 -12.24 19.42
N THR A 447 9.50 -11.85 20.44
CA THR A 447 8.05 -12.09 20.55
C THR A 447 7.25 -10.84 20.16
N PRO A 448 5.94 -10.94 19.88
CA PRO A 448 5.10 -9.78 19.62
C PRO A 448 4.60 -9.07 20.90
N LEU A 449 5.07 -9.46 22.10
CA LEU A 449 4.69 -8.79 23.36
C LEU A 449 5.27 -7.37 23.38
N GLY A 450 4.44 -6.37 23.64
CA GLY A 450 4.83 -4.95 23.60
C GLY A 450 4.65 -4.28 22.23
N MET A 451 4.15 -5.00 21.22
CA MET A 451 3.87 -4.43 19.90
C MET A 451 2.52 -3.70 19.92
N ARG A 452 2.48 -2.45 19.46
CA ARG A 452 1.28 -1.57 19.49
C ARG A 452 0.00 -2.24 18.98
N ASP A 453 0.07 -2.91 17.83
CA ASP A 453 -1.08 -3.63 17.23
C ASP A 453 -1.00 -5.14 17.47
N GLY A 454 -0.20 -5.54 18.45
CA GLY A 454 0.01 -6.93 18.84
C GLY A 454 -1.06 -7.42 19.81
N PRO A 455 -1.02 -8.71 20.16
CA PRO A 455 -2.00 -9.33 21.06
C PRO A 455 -1.92 -8.85 22.52
N ALA A 456 -0.83 -8.17 22.89
CA ALA A 456 -0.58 -7.66 24.25
C ALA A 456 0.36 -6.45 24.19
N PRO A 457 -0.15 -5.25 23.83
CA PRO A 457 0.67 -4.06 23.57
C PRO A 457 1.35 -3.49 24.82
N ASP A 458 0.75 -3.69 26.00
CA ASP A 458 1.30 -3.21 27.27
C ASP A 458 2.15 -4.26 28.01
N ALA A 459 2.31 -5.46 27.43
CA ALA A 459 3.03 -6.54 28.06
C ALA A 459 4.55 -6.43 27.82
N SER A 460 5.31 -6.87 28.83
CA SER A 460 6.74 -7.13 28.74
C SER A 460 6.99 -8.64 28.81
N PRO A 461 7.96 -9.20 28.06
CA PRO A 461 8.26 -10.62 28.12
C PRO A 461 8.98 -11.04 29.41
N LEU A 462 9.55 -10.10 30.17
CA LEU A 462 10.13 -10.31 31.50
C LEU A 462 9.54 -9.32 32.51
N SER A 463 9.40 -9.72 33.78
CA SER A 463 8.87 -8.83 34.82
C SER A 463 9.89 -7.76 35.24
N PRO A 464 9.44 -6.60 35.75
CA PRO A 464 10.34 -5.56 36.27
C PRO A 464 11.25 -6.06 37.40
N GLU A 465 10.78 -6.96 38.26
CA GLU A 465 11.56 -7.56 39.35
C GLU A 465 12.73 -8.36 38.80
N LEU A 466 12.48 -9.13 37.74
CA LEU A 466 13.49 -9.94 37.08
C LEU A 466 14.53 -9.06 36.39
N LEU A 467 14.10 -7.98 35.73
CA LEU A 467 14.98 -7.00 35.10
C LEU A 467 15.87 -6.28 36.13
N ARG A 468 15.32 -5.88 37.29
CA ARG A 468 16.10 -5.28 38.39
C ARG A 468 17.12 -6.23 39.01
N ALA A 469 16.89 -7.53 38.92
CA ALA A 469 17.82 -8.55 39.42
C ALA A 469 18.95 -8.88 38.42
N LEU A 470 18.87 -8.41 37.17
CA LEU A 470 19.93 -8.58 36.19
C LEU A 470 21.14 -7.72 36.54
N PRO A 471 22.36 -8.20 36.28
CA PRO A 471 23.54 -7.36 36.39
C PRO A 471 23.51 -6.17 35.43
N SER A 472 24.08 -5.03 35.83
CA SER A 472 24.03 -3.78 35.07
C SER A 472 24.71 -3.84 33.71
N GLN A 473 25.62 -4.80 33.50
CA GLN A 473 26.25 -5.05 32.20
C GLN A 473 25.37 -5.80 31.19
N THR A 474 24.26 -6.41 31.63
CA THR A 474 23.35 -7.11 30.72
C THR A 474 22.66 -6.10 29.82
N ILE A 475 22.74 -6.32 28.50
CA ILE A 475 22.05 -5.51 27.51
C ILE A 475 20.68 -6.13 27.23
N VAL A 476 19.68 -5.28 27.05
CA VAL A 476 18.32 -5.69 26.66
C VAL A 476 18.00 -5.16 25.28
N MET A 477 17.61 -6.05 24.37
CA MET A 477 17.22 -5.71 23.01
C MET A 477 15.76 -6.08 22.75
N ASP A 478 15.04 -5.22 22.04
CA ASP A 478 13.74 -5.55 21.49
C ASP A 478 13.79 -5.50 19.96
N THR A 479 13.22 -6.50 19.29
CA THR A 479 13.13 -6.52 17.82
C THR A 479 11.94 -5.74 17.30
N ILE A 480 11.02 -5.32 18.18
CA ILE A 480 9.93 -4.41 17.84
C ILE A 480 10.52 -3.03 17.54
N TYR A 481 10.11 -2.46 16.41
CA TYR A 481 10.57 -1.14 15.93
C TYR A 481 9.45 -0.11 15.82
N THR A 482 8.19 -0.51 15.99
CA THR A 482 7.01 0.37 15.86
C THR A 482 6.85 1.34 17.03
N LEU A 483 7.63 1.14 18.09
CA LEU A 483 7.73 2.01 19.27
C LEU A 483 9.21 2.25 19.57
N LEU A 484 9.58 3.50 19.85
CA LEU A 484 10.94 3.81 20.30
C LEU A 484 11.24 3.19 21.67
N GLU A 485 10.22 3.12 22.51
CA GLU A 485 10.32 2.55 23.86
C GLU A 485 9.14 1.61 24.12
N THR A 486 9.37 0.31 23.94
CA THR A 486 8.40 -0.74 24.32
C THR A 486 8.32 -0.87 25.84
N PRO A 487 7.25 -1.49 26.40
CA PRO A 487 7.19 -1.78 27.83
C PRO A 487 8.43 -2.54 28.34
N PHE A 488 8.99 -3.42 27.51
CA PHE A 488 10.22 -4.16 27.82
C PHE A 488 11.44 -3.25 27.93
N LEU A 489 11.67 -2.38 26.93
CA LEU A 489 12.80 -1.46 26.94
C LEU A 489 12.67 -0.40 28.04
N ARG A 490 11.45 0.07 28.33
CA ARG A 490 11.18 0.99 29.43
C ARG A 490 11.57 0.38 30.77
N ALA A 491 11.04 -0.81 31.08
CA ALA A 491 11.33 -1.48 32.33
C ALA A 491 12.82 -1.83 32.48
N ALA A 492 13.51 -2.18 31.39
CA ALA A 492 14.95 -2.41 31.40
C ALA A 492 15.75 -1.14 31.70
N ARG A 493 15.35 0.01 31.11
CA ARG A 493 15.98 1.31 31.37
C ARG A 493 15.76 1.76 32.81
N GLU A 494 14.55 1.59 33.35
CA GLU A 494 14.22 1.85 34.76
C GLU A 494 15.01 0.97 35.72
N ALA A 495 15.39 -0.24 35.30
CA ALA A 495 16.29 -1.13 36.02
C ALA A 495 17.79 -0.76 35.86
N GLY A 496 18.13 0.30 35.13
CA GLY A 496 19.50 0.76 34.92
C GLY A 496 20.28 -0.04 33.86
N LEU A 497 19.60 -0.83 33.03
CA LEU A 497 20.21 -1.63 31.97
C LEU A 497 20.35 -0.83 30.67
N ARG A 498 21.39 -1.15 29.89
CA ARG A 498 21.54 -0.61 28.54
C ARG A 498 20.54 -1.26 27.60
N THR A 499 19.86 -0.46 26.78
CA THR A 499 18.82 -0.91 25.86
C THR A 499 19.20 -0.74 24.38
N LEU A 500 18.69 -1.65 23.54
CA LEU A 500 18.79 -1.59 22.08
C LEU A 500 17.39 -1.71 21.47
N SER A 501 16.97 -0.69 20.73
CA SER A 501 15.68 -0.71 20.00
C SER A 501 15.77 -1.47 18.69
N GLY A 502 14.64 -2.00 18.20
CA GLY A 502 14.55 -2.67 16.90
C GLY A 502 14.73 -1.74 15.70
N VAL A 503 14.79 -0.42 15.92
CA VAL A 503 14.93 0.60 14.86
C VAL A 503 16.20 0.38 14.03
N SER A 504 17.36 0.16 14.66
CA SER A 504 18.62 -0.01 13.93
C SER A 504 18.58 -1.26 13.05
N MET A 505 18.08 -2.38 13.58
CA MET A 505 17.87 -3.60 12.82
C MET A 505 16.92 -3.37 11.62
N PHE A 506 15.81 -2.66 11.84
CA PHE A 506 14.83 -2.37 10.78
C PHE A 506 15.42 -1.48 9.67
N VAL A 507 16.22 -0.47 10.03
CA VAL A 507 16.91 0.41 9.08
C VAL A 507 17.96 -0.38 8.30
N ASP A 508 18.76 -1.19 8.97
CA ASP A 508 19.84 -1.96 8.33
C ASP A 508 19.32 -3.00 7.34
N GLN A 509 18.23 -3.71 7.68
CA GLN A 509 17.65 -4.69 6.74
C GLN A 509 17.05 -3.98 5.51
N ALA A 510 16.41 -2.82 5.70
CA ALA A 510 15.83 -2.03 4.60
C ALA A 510 16.94 -1.43 3.73
N ALA A 511 18.03 -0.98 4.34
CA ALA A 511 19.20 -0.46 3.66
C ALA A 511 19.89 -1.53 2.80
N ALA A 512 20.00 -2.75 3.30
CA ALA A 512 20.54 -3.88 2.53
C ALA A 512 19.65 -4.23 1.33
N GLN A 513 18.32 -4.24 1.50
CA GLN A 513 17.36 -4.43 0.40
C GLN A 513 17.49 -3.34 -0.66
N PHE A 514 17.48 -2.07 -0.22
CA PHE A 514 17.62 -0.91 -1.09
C PHE A 514 18.89 -0.97 -1.92
N THR A 515 20.03 -1.26 -1.28
CA THR A 515 21.34 -1.34 -1.94
C THR A 515 21.35 -2.47 -2.97
N ARG A 516 20.78 -3.63 -2.64
CA ARG A 516 20.67 -4.77 -3.56
C ARG A 516 19.87 -4.43 -4.82
N TRP A 517 18.78 -3.67 -4.68
CA TRP A 517 17.88 -3.36 -5.80
C TRP A 517 18.33 -2.19 -6.66
N THR A 518 18.96 -1.19 -6.06
CA THR A 518 19.33 0.06 -6.74
C THR A 518 20.79 0.08 -7.17
N GLY A 519 21.65 -0.74 -6.55
CA GLY A 519 23.10 -0.66 -6.67
C GLY A 519 23.71 0.57 -5.96
N ALA A 520 22.88 1.47 -5.42
CA ALA A 520 23.31 2.68 -4.73
C ALA A 520 23.34 2.45 -3.20
N PRO A 521 24.25 3.11 -2.46
CA PRO A 521 24.21 3.11 -1.00
C PRO A 521 22.88 3.65 -0.49
N ALA A 522 22.26 2.94 0.45
CA ALA A 522 21.03 3.39 1.07
C ALA A 522 21.24 4.66 1.92
N PRO A 523 20.31 5.63 1.89
CA PRO A 523 20.39 6.84 2.72
C PRO A 523 19.95 6.53 4.16
N THR A 524 20.78 5.80 4.91
CA THR A 524 20.44 5.26 6.25
C THR A 524 20.00 6.32 7.25
N ARG A 525 20.61 7.52 7.24
CA ARG A 525 20.19 8.64 8.10
C ARG A 525 18.75 9.11 7.82
N LEU A 526 18.34 9.11 6.55
CA LEU A 526 16.97 9.43 6.16
C LEU A 526 16.02 8.33 6.66
N PHE A 527 16.38 7.07 6.46
CA PHE A 527 15.57 5.94 6.93
C PHE A 527 15.38 5.99 8.44
N GLU A 528 16.46 6.21 9.21
CA GLU A 528 16.39 6.30 10.66
C GLU A 528 15.48 7.45 11.12
N ARG A 529 15.59 8.63 10.50
CA ARG A 529 14.71 9.76 10.81
C ARG A 529 13.24 9.42 10.59
N LEU A 530 12.91 8.84 9.43
CA LEU A 530 11.52 8.46 9.08
C LEU A 530 10.94 7.40 10.03
N VAL A 531 11.76 6.46 10.49
CA VAL A 531 11.33 5.45 11.47
C VAL A 531 11.08 6.10 12.81
N ARG A 532 11.96 6.99 13.27
CA ARG A 532 11.79 7.70 14.55
C ARG A 532 10.57 8.62 14.56
N GLU A 533 10.31 9.33 13.47
CA GLU A 533 9.10 10.17 13.30
C GLU A 533 7.79 9.36 13.32
N HIS A 534 7.83 8.07 12.96
CA HIS A 534 6.66 7.20 13.01
C HIS A 534 6.48 6.51 14.36
N ALA A 535 7.60 6.20 15.02
CA ALA A 535 7.63 5.48 16.29
C ALA A 535 7.49 6.37 17.52
N GLY A 536 7.82 7.67 17.40
CA GLY A 536 7.49 8.73 18.36
C GLY A 536 6.09 9.26 18.14
#